data_AF-A0A9E1HUZ0-F1
#
_entry.id   AF-A0A9E1HUZ0-F1
#
_cell.length_a   1.000
_cell.length_b   1.000
_cell.length_c   1.000
_cell.angle_alpha   90.00
_cell.angle_beta   90.00
_cell.angle_gamma   90.00
#
_symmetry.space_group_name_H-M   'P 1'
#
loop_
_entity.id
_entity.type
_entity.pdbx_description
1 polymer ?
#
loop_
_entity_poly.entity_id
_entity_poly.type
_entity_poly.pdbx_seq_one_letter_code
_entity_poly.pdbx_strand_id
1 'polypeptide(L)'
;MSVLDTADTIRARYEGAAPQLDPEGFRLFRAAGEITGIRNLWEEFPYEDACGRFEEANGHELLRYLTAAHFGAVSWEVVPGTTYERAILREVDTSTEEYQAFARQLYAKALERMGLEKPTLKKEEGKKMSRGGDAR
;
A
#
# COMPACT_ATOMS: atom_id res chain seq x y z
N MET A 1 -13.57 -14.69 21.92
CA MET A 1 -13.72 -13.38 21.25
C MET A 1 -12.34 -12.96 20.78
N SER A 2 -12.04 -13.16 19.50
CA SER A 2 -10.79 -12.69 18.89
C SER A 2 -10.82 -11.17 18.86
N VAL A 3 -9.84 -10.53 19.50
CA VAL A 3 -9.60 -9.09 19.33
C VAL A 3 -9.49 -8.85 17.83
N LEU A 4 -10.49 -8.19 17.24
CA LEU A 4 -10.43 -7.78 15.86
C LEU A 4 -9.20 -6.88 15.79
N ASP A 5 -8.19 -7.28 15.04
CA ASP A 5 -7.02 -6.46 14.77
C ASP A 5 -7.52 -5.18 14.07
N THR A 6 -7.72 -4.12 14.86
CA THR A 6 -8.14 -2.81 14.37
C THR A 6 -7.03 -2.22 13.49
N ALA A 7 -7.35 -1.25 12.64
CA ALA A 7 -6.35 -0.56 11.82
C ALA A 7 -5.16 -0.09 12.66
N ASP A 8 -5.43 0.42 13.86
CA ASP A 8 -4.44 0.88 14.81
C ASP A 8 -3.55 -0.24 15.37
N THR A 9 -4.06 -1.46 15.58
CA THR A 9 -3.24 -2.57 16.12
C THR A 9 -2.29 -3.11 15.05
N ILE A 10 -2.78 -3.27 13.82
CA ILE A 10 -1.96 -3.71 12.68
C ILE A 10 -0.90 -2.65 12.37
N ARG A 11 -1.29 -1.38 12.36
CA ARG A 11 -0.37 -0.24 12.18
C ARG A 11 0.72 -0.23 13.25
N ALA A 12 0.36 -0.27 14.54
CA ALA A 12 1.33 -0.26 15.63
C ALA A 12 2.33 -1.43 15.53
N ARG A 13 1.86 -2.60 15.08
CA ARG A 13 2.71 -3.76 14.85
C ARG A 13 3.70 -3.54 13.70
N TYR A 14 3.25 -2.95 12.60
CA TYR A 14 4.15 -2.54 11.52
C TYR A 14 5.18 -1.53 12.02
N GLU A 15 4.74 -0.48 12.73
CA GLU A 15 5.61 0.58 13.26
C GLU A 15 6.68 0.03 14.21
N GLY A 16 6.36 -0.99 15.03
CA GLY A 16 7.34 -1.65 15.89
C GLY A 16 8.37 -2.51 15.13
N ALA A 17 8.02 -3.03 13.95
CA ALA A 17 8.89 -3.87 13.13
C ALA A 17 9.69 -3.08 12.08
N ALA A 18 9.14 -1.95 11.62
CA ALA A 18 9.67 -1.16 10.53
C ALA A 18 11.16 -0.77 10.70
N PRO A 19 11.64 -0.30 11.88
CA PRO A 19 13.05 0.08 12.03
C PRO A 19 14.05 -1.04 11.70
N GLN A 20 13.65 -2.31 11.83
CA GLN A 20 14.52 -3.46 11.55
C GLN A 20 14.26 -4.07 10.16
N LEU A 21 13.00 -4.11 9.72
CA LEU A 21 12.59 -4.88 8.55
C LEU A 21 12.22 -4.02 7.32
N ASP A 22 11.91 -2.74 7.53
CA ASP A 22 11.59 -1.78 6.48
C ASP A 22 11.94 -0.33 6.89
N PRO A 23 13.21 -0.04 7.23
CA PRO A 23 13.62 1.24 7.81
C PRO A 23 13.35 2.44 6.89
N GLU A 24 13.40 2.21 5.58
CA GLU A 24 13.14 3.22 4.56
C GLU A 24 11.72 3.14 3.96
N GLY A 25 10.86 2.22 4.44
CA GLY A 25 9.47 2.12 4.01
C GLY A 25 9.25 1.55 2.60
N PHE A 26 10.24 0.90 1.98
CA PHE A 26 10.12 0.35 0.63
C PHE A 26 9.18 -0.85 0.54
N ARG A 27 9.07 -1.68 1.59
CA ARG A 27 8.10 -2.78 1.60
C ARG A 27 6.68 -2.25 1.73
N LEU A 28 6.48 -1.23 2.56
CA LEU A 28 5.22 -0.51 2.69
C LEU A 28 4.82 0.14 1.37
N PHE A 29 5.74 0.85 0.71
CA PHE A 29 5.51 1.43 -0.61
C PHE A 29 5.10 0.38 -1.66
N ARG A 30 5.83 -0.74 -1.75
CA ARG A 30 5.47 -1.83 -2.68
C ARG A 30 4.12 -2.45 -2.37
N ALA A 31 3.75 -2.57 -1.09
CA ALA A 31 2.43 -3.03 -0.69
C ALA A 31 1.33 -2.07 -1.17
N ALA A 32 1.56 -0.76 -1.07
CA ALA A 32 0.63 0.26 -1.55
C ALA A 32 0.46 0.21 -3.08
N GLY A 33 1.54 0.04 -3.85
CA GLY A 33 1.45 -0.10 -5.32
C GLY A 33 0.61 -1.31 -5.76
N GLU A 34 0.64 -2.41 -5.01
CA GLU A 34 -0.20 -3.57 -5.30
C GLU A 34 -1.68 -3.35 -4.95
N ILE A 35 -1.96 -2.58 -3.91
CA ILE A 35 -3.35 -2.30 -3.48
C ILE A 35 -4.00 -1.28 -4.42
N THR A 36 -3.28 -0.21 -4.74
CA THR A 36 -3.78 0.90 -5.57
C THR A 36 -3.77 0.58 -7.06
N GLY A 37 -2.95 -0.38 -7.50
CA GLY A 37 -2.73 -0.68 -8.90
C GLY A 37 -1.77 0.30 -9.60
N ILE A 38 -1.31 1.35 -8.92
CA ILE A 38 -0.35 2.32 -9.45
C ILE A 38 1.04 1.69 -9.40
N ARG A 39 1.51 1.22 -10.56
CA ARG A 39 2.82 0.56 -10.68
C ARG A 39 3.96 1.53 -11.00
N ASN A 40 3.64 2.61 -11.71
CA ASN A 40 4.62 3.50 -12.31
C ASN A 40 4.37 4.94 -11.83
N LEU A 41 5.02 5.33 -10.73
CA LEU A 41 4.89 6.69 -10.17
C LEU A 41 5.34 7.77 -11.15
N TRP A 42 6.34 7.49 -11.98
CA TRP A 42 6.84 8.40 -13.00
C TRP A 42 5.82 8.71 -14.11
N GLU A 43 4.84 7.84 -14.34
CA GLU A 43 3.74 8.12 -15.29
C GLU A 43 2.73 9.11 -14.69
N GLU A 44 2.51 9.03 -13.37
CA GLU A 44 1.62 9.96 -12.64
C GLU A 44 2.29 11.31 -12.38
N PHE A 45 3.62 11.36 -12.26
CA PHE A 45 4.39 12.54 -11.87
C PHE A 45 5.62 12.75 -12.78
N PRO A 46 5.40 13.10 -14.06
CA PRO A 46 6.47 13.16 -15.05
C PRO A 46 7.47 14.29 -14.80
N TYR A 47 7.03 15.41 -14.21
CA TYR A 47 7.94 16.52 -13.89
C TYR A 47 8.86 16.18 -12.72
N GLU A 48 8.32 15.54 -11.68
CA GLU A 48 9.08 15.10 -10.51
C GLU A 48 10.14 14.06 -10.91
N ASP A 49 9.76 13.10 -11.75
CA ASP A 49 10.66 12.11 -12.32
C ASP A 49 11.78 12.76 -13.14
N ALA A 50 11.43 13.68 -14.06
CA ALA A 50 12.43 14.42 -14.83
C ALA A 50 13.38 15.28 -13.97
N CYS A 51 12.97 15.64 -12.75
CA CYS A 51 13.79 16.36 -11.78
C CYS A 51 14.62 15.43 -10.88
N GLY A 52 14.60 14.11 -11.10
CA GLY A 52 15.34 13.14 -10.30
C GLY A 52 14.76 12.89 -8.90
N ARG A 53 13.48 13.26 -8.67
CA ARG A 53 12.90 13.22 -7.32
C ARG A 53 12.74 11.79 -6.79
N PHE A 54 12.50 10.81 -7.67
CA PHE A 54 12.18 9.45 -7.24
C PHE A 54 13.41 8.57 -7.04
N GLU A 55 14.54 8.96 -7.62
CA GLU A 55 15.83 8.29 -7.47
C GLU A 55 16.44 8.50 -6.09
N GLU A 56 16.19 9.66 -5.48
CA GLU A 56 16.67 10.01 -4.15
C GLU A 56 15.63 9.72 -3.05
N ALA A 57 14.37 9.49 -3.42
CA ALA A 57 13.28 9.27 -2.48
C ALA A 57 13.37 7.90 -1.80
N ASN A 58 13.16 7.88 -0.49
CA ASN A 58 12.91 6.64 0.23
C ASN A 58 11.46 6.17 0.05
N GLY A 59 11.17 4.94 0.48
CA GLY A 59 9.85 4.35 0.35
C GLY A 59 8.75 5.15 1.06
N HIS A 60 9.05 5.85 2.16
CA HIS A 60 8.08 6.74 2.81
C HIS A 60 7.72 7.94 1.94
N GLU A 61 8.69 8.56 1.27
CA GLU A 61 8.42 9.65 0.34
C GLU A 61 7.64 9.15 -0.90
N LEU A 62 8.05 8.04 -1.50
CA LEU A 62 7.33 7.42 -2.62
C LEU A 62 5.88 7.06 -2.24
N LEU A 63 5.67 6.55 -1.02
CA LEU A 63 4.34 6.25 -0.50
C LEU A 63 3.46 7.51 -0.41
N ARG A 64 4.02 8.67 -0.06
CA ARG A 64 3.24 9.93 -0.01
C ARG A 64 2.73 10.33 -1.39
N TYR A 65 3.57 10.26 -2.42
CA TYR A 65 3.15 10.54 -3.81
C TYR A 65 2.08 9.54 -4.26
N LEU A 66 2.30 8.25 -4.04
CA LEU A 66 1.36 7.21 -4.45
C LEU A 66 0.01 7.35 -3.74
N THR A 67 0.03 7.61 -2.43
CA THR A 67 -1.21 7.80 -1.65
C THR A 67 -1.94 9.06 -2.12
N ALA A 68 -1.22 10.16 -2.36
CA ALA A 68 -1.83 11.37 -2.88
C ALA A 68 -2.46 11.16 -4.26
N ALA A 69 -1.77 10.47 -5.18
CA ALA A 69 -2.33 10.11 -6.49
C ALA A 69 -3.58 9.24 -6.36
N HIS A 70 -3.51 8.19 -5.54
CA HIS A 70 -4.62 7.25 -5.37
C HIS A 70 -5.89 7.91 -4.83
N PHE A 71 -5.76 8.83 -3.87
CA PHE A 71 -6.89 9.53 -3.26
C PHE A 71 -7.22 10.87 -3.94
N GLY A 72 -6.61 11.17 -5.09
CA GLY A 72 -6.84 12.44 -5.79
C GLY A 72 -6.41 13.69 -5.01
N ALA A 73 -5.50 13.55 -4.03
CA ALA A 73 -4.97 14.63 -3.21
C ALA A 73 -3.73 15.27 -3.86
N VAL A 74 -3.79 15.52 -5.17
CA VAL A 74 -2.73 16.20 -5.93
C VAL A 74 -3.33 17.42 -6.59
N SER A 75 -2.67 18.56 -6.42
CA SER A 75 -2.92 19.75 -7.24
C SER A 75 -1.68 20.07 -8.08
N TRP A 76 -1.88 20.76 -9.18
CA TRP A 76 -0.84 21.00 -10.19
C TRP A 76 -0.55 22.49 -10.31
N GLU A 77 0.72 22.85 -10.41
CA GLU A 77 1.17 24.21 -10.65
C GLU A 77 2.04 24.27 -11.90
N VAL A 78 1.70 25.17 -12.83
CA VAL A 78 2.49 25.38 -14.05
C VAL A 78 3.87 25.92 -13.68
N VAL A 79 4.91 25.26 -14.18
CA VAL A 79 6.30 25.69 -13.97
C VAL A 79 6.60 26.86 -14.94
N PRO A 80 6.92 28.06 -14.42
CA PRO A 80 7.07 29.25 -15.26
C PRO A 80 8.10 29.06 -16.38
N GLY A 81 7.72 29.48 -17.60
CA GLY A 81 8.59 29.36 -18.77
C GLY A 81 8.66 27.97 -19.39
N THR A 82 7.81 27.03 -18.94
CA THR A 82 7.73 25.67 -19.50
C THR A 82 6.27 25.26 -19.73
N THR A 83 6.06 24.12 -20.38
CA THR A 83 4.75 23.46 -20.47
C THR A 83 4.53 22.40 -19.38
N TYR A 84 5.44 22.29 -18.41
CA TYR A 84 5.35 21.31 -17.34
C TYR A 84 4.48 21.81 -16.20
N GLU A 85 3.85 20.85 -15.53
CA GLU A 85 3.15 21.06 -14.27
C GLU A 85 3.88 20.29 -13.17
N ARG A 86 4.05 20.94 -12.02
CA ARG A 86 4.61 20.35 -10.81
C ARG A 86 3.51 19.96 -9.86
N ALA A 87 3.62 18.78 -9.26
CA ALA A 87 2.72 18.31 -8.24
C ALA A 87 2.91 19.05 -6.91
N ILE A 88 1.78 19.41 -6.31
CA ILE A 88 1.65 19.89 -4.94
C ILE A 88 0.75 18.87 -4.23
N LEU A 89 1.39 18.02 -3.41
CA LEU A 89 0.69 17.00 -2.63
C LEU A 89 -0.14 17.68 -1.53
N ARG A 90 -1.43 17.34 -1.47
CA ARG A 90 -2.38 17.78 -0.44
C ARG A 90 -2.52 16.72 0.64
N GLU A 91 -3.12 17.12 1.76
CA GLU A 91 -3.46 16.17 2.82
C GLU A 91 -4.59 15.25 2.34
N VAL A 92 -4.40 13.95 2.56
CA VAL A 92 -5.43 12.94 2.33
C VAL A 92 -6.31 12.88 3.56
N ASP A 93 -7.63 12.90 3.38
CA ASP A 93 -8.57 12.76 4.50
C ASP A 93 -8.53 11.34 5.05
N THR A 94 -7.77 11.18 6.14
CA THR A 94 -7.58 9.90 6.82
C THR A 94 -8.79 9.46 7.64
N SER A 95 -9.81 10.30 7.81
CA SER A 95 -11.02 9.96 8.57
C SER A 95 -12.02 9.14 7.74
N THR A 96 -11.86 9.12 6.42
CA THR A 96 -12.74 8.40 5.50
C THR A 96 -12.67 6.88 5.70
N GLU A 97 -13.81 6.19 5.52
CA GLU A 97 -13.85 4.72 5.58
C GLU A 97 -12.96 4.07 4.52
N GLU A 98 -12.86 4.70 3.35
CA GLU A 98 -12.01 4.28 2.25
C GLU A 98 -10.53 4.29 2.64
N TYR A 99 -10.05 5.42 3.19
CA TYR A 99 -8.67 5.50 3.68
C TYR A 99 -8.41 4.50 4.81
N GLN A 100 -9.35 4.36 5.74
CA GLN A 100 -9.22 3.41 6.83
C GLN A 100 -9.15 1.95 6.33
N ALA A 101 -9.89 1.60 5.28
CA ALA A 101 -9.81 0.30 4.63
C ALA A 101 -8.48 0.10 3.92
N PHE A 102 -8.01 1.11 3.19
CA PHE A 102 -6.70 1.12 2.54
C PHE A 102 -5.57 0.92 3.57
N ALA A 103 -5.57 1.69 4.66
CA ALA A 103 -4.57 1.61 5.72
C ALA A 103 -4.50 0.21 6.35
N ARG A 104 -5.66 -0.42 6.61
CA ARG A 104 -5.71 -1.80 7.11
C ARG A 104 -5.04 -2.78 6.15
N GLN A 105 -5.39 -2.71 4.87
CA GLN A 105 -4.82 -3.60 3.84
C GLN A 105 -3.32 -3.35 3.66
N LEU A 106 -2.91 -2.08 3.69
CA LEU A 106 -1.53 -1.65 3.53
C LEU A 106 -0.62 -2.24 4.61
N TYR A 107 -0.96 -2.03 5.89
CA TYR A 107 -0.13 -2.52 6.99
C TYR A 107 -0.15 -4.05 7.11
N ALA A 108 -1.28 -4.70 6.83
CA ALA A 108 -1.38 -6.16 6.80
C ALA A 108 -0.42 -6.75 5.74
N LYS A 109 -0.55 -6.29 4.49
CA LYS A 109 0.31 -6.72 3.39
C LYS A 109 1.80 -6.39 3.60
N ALA A 110 2.10 -5.26 4.24
CA ALA A 110 3.49 -4.93 4.59
C ALA A 110 4.05 -5.91 5.63
N LEU A 111 3.27 -6.27 6.66
CA LEU A 111 3.65 -7.29 7.64
C LEU A 111 3.78 -8.69 7.01
N GLU A 112 2.95 -9.04 6.03
CA GLU A 112 3.06 -10.27 5.25
C GLU A 112 4.43 -10.36 4.58
N ARG A 113 4.82 -9.27 3.92
CA ARG A 113 6.12 -9.11 3.23
C ARG A 113 7.31 -9.10 4.17
N MET A 114 7.10 -8.82 5.45
CA MET A 114 8.10 -8.91 6.50
C MET A 114 8.20 -10.33 7.09
N GLY A 115 7.32 -11.25 6.69
CA GLY A 115 7.22 -12.59 7.28
C GLY A 115 6.61 -12.58 8.69
N LEU A 116 5.91 -11.50 9.05
CA LEU A 116 5.32 -11.31 10.38
C LEU A 116 3.83 -11.60 10.43
N GLU A 117 3.17 -11.87 9.30
CA GLU A 117 1.79 -12.33 9.36
C GLU A 117 1.67 -13.75 9.92
N LYS A 118 0.59 -13.98 10.67
CA LYS A 118 0.18 -15.34 10.99
C LYS A 118 -0.33 -15.96 9.68
N PRO A 119 -0.06 -17.24 9.38
CA PRO A 119 -0.60 -17.88 8.19
C PRO A 119 -2.13 -17.86 8.27
N THR A 120 -2.76 -16.91 7.59
CA THR A 120 -4.20 -16.95 7.36
C THR A 120 -4.44 -18.14 6.44
N LEU A 121 -5.14 -19.14 6.97
CA LEU A 121 -5.54 -20.37 6.29
C LEU A 121 -5.90 -20.07 4.84
N LYS A 122 -5.19 -20.72 3.92
CA LYS A 122 -5.63 -20.84 2.53
C LYS A 122 -7.09 -21.28 2.56
N LYS A 123 -7.94 -20.60 1.80
CA LYS A 123 -9.31 -21.03 1.54
C LYS A 123 -9.22 -22.42 0.90
N GLU A 124 -9.42 -23.48 1.68
CA GLU A 124 -9.63 -24.82 1.12
C GLU A 124 -10.97 -24.79 0.40
N GLU A 125 -10.93 -24.57 -0.92
CA GLU A 125 -12.03 -24.95 -1.78
C GLU A 125 -12.12 -26.48 -1.76
N GLY A 126 -13.08 -26.97 -0.97
CA GLY A 126 -13.33 -28.38 -0.78
C GLY A 126 -13.59 -29.09 -2.11
N LYS A 127 -12.66 -29.95 -2.52
CA LYS A 127 -12.98 -31.03 -3.45
C LYS A 127 -13.58 -32.18 -2.65
N LYS A 128 -14.90 -32.21 -2.59
CA LYS A 128 -15.72 -33.30 -2.06
C LYS A 128 -15.17 -34.66 -2.52
N MET A 129 -14.70 -35.46 -1.56
CA MET A 129 -14.61 -36.90 -1.73
C MET A 129 -16.03 -37.47 -1.80
N SER A 130 -16.48 -37.93 -2.97
CA SER A 130 -17.61 -38.85 -3.02
C SER A 130 -17.09 -40.27 -2.76
N ARG A 131 -17.27 -40.72 -1.52
CA ARG A 131 -17.37 -42.15 -1.23
C ARG A 131 -18.77 -42.62 -1.62
N GLY A 132 -18.83 -43.58 -2.52
CA GLY A 132 -19.93 -44.52 -2.73
C GLY A 132 -19.34 -45.69 -3.50
N GLY A 133 -19.27 -46.92 -3.03
CA GLY A 133 -20.15 -47.58 -2.08
C GLY A 133 -20.94 -48.67 -2.83
N ASP A 134 -20.21 -49.71 -3.23
CA ASP A 134 -20.56 -51.13 -3.37
C ASP A 134 -21.83 -51.66 -4.09
N ALA A 135 -21.64 -52.90 -4.56
CA ALA A 135 -22.61 -53.97 -4.88
C ALA A 135 -23.34 -53.95 -6.25
N ARG A 136 -22.84 -54.75 -7.21
CA ARG A 136 -23.30 -56.12 -7.50
C ARG A 136 -22.54 -56.74 -8.68
#